data_AF-A0A512U5U8-F1
#
_entry.id   AF-A0A512U5U8-F1
#
_cell.length_a   1.000
_cell.length_b   1.000
_cell.length_c   1.000
_cell.angle_alpha   90.00
_cell.angle_beta   90.00
_cell.angle_gamma   90.00
#
_symmetry.space_group_name_H-M   'P 1'
#
loop_
_entity.id
_entity.type
_entity.pdbx_description
1 polymer ?
#
loop_
_entity_poly.entity_id
_entity_poly.type
_entity_poly.pdbx_seq_one_letter_code
_entity_poly.pdbx_strand_id
1 'polypeptide(L)'
;MASVIVVENDLKDSVTEYSSIIDSIHKNTDFSTSLNEFLGDEITNKKELASKIFSASTKETLTSLSNKEFEPAFYLLSYLIKELEGLTIEQAFSNDSKIVSLLKECTPSQQPSLRDRKSLKPTTVLSAFNSFFNLLPPTSVSRIDIIQTILSIVSETQVGFELIQSSIGDNLLNWLKAANASGEQIRKLFWSFIALDTEFTQKSLELIKAFSAQYELSLDELRELIKFSLSSSVVDVSFLVNNNVASALKQNSSDELVKVFVEYTHGNLITSVPSSLTEEVIYKSKILALARFFVESEKSHQNTFKYNDIPSELVSSTAAFEKLLIDSIKAGVIEGKLNQVEETFCLIRVNRLILAGDDQKLAQDWEVVKSTLLNWKQSLENINEIVVSAKDNIVNNNNAN
;
A
#
# COMPACT_ATOMS: atom_id res chain seq x y z
N MET A 1 27.32 -18.23 22.89
CA MET A 1 26.85 -18.04 24.28
C MET A 1 25.56 -17.26 24.19
N ALA A 2 24.48 -17.74 24.81
CA ALA A 2 23.20 -17.06 24.82
C ALA A 2 23.30 -15.88 25.80
N SER A 3 23.19 -14.65 25.29
CA SER A 3 23.10 -13.45 26.11
C SER A 3 21.72 -13.44 26.79
N VAL A 4 21.74 -13.67 28.09
CA VAL A 4 20.60 -13.45 28.99
C VAL A 4 20.59 -11.96 29.28
N ILE A 5 19.59 -11.24 28.77
CA ILE A 5 19.36 -9.83 29.11
C ILE A 5 18.75 -9.82 30.51
N VAL A 6 19.56 -9.52 31.53
CA VAL A 6 19.11 -9.28 32.91
C VAL A 6 18.78 -7.78 33.01
N VAL A 7 17.50 -7.46 33.13
CA VAL A 7 16.96 -6.08 33.14
C VAL A 7 16.92 -5.52 34.57
N GLU A 8 18.07 -5.55 35.27
CA GLU A 8 18.33 -4.74 36.47
C GLU A 8 19.83 -4.41 36.53
N ASN A 9 20.32 -3.66 35.54
CA ASN A 9 21.70 -3.17 35.54
C ASN A 9 21.73 -1.71 35.97
N ASP A 10 22.62 -1.38 36.90
CA ASP A 10 22.97 0.00 37.23
C ASP A 10 23.49 0.71 35.96
N LEU A 11 23.38 2.03 35.90
CA LEU A 11 23.91 2.82 34.77
C LEU A 11 25.41 2.51 34.57
N LYS A 12 26.12 2.22 35.67
CA LYS A 12 27.52 1.78 35.67
C LYS A 12 27.70 0.47 34.92
N ASP A 13 26.89 -0.55 35.22
CA ASP A 13 26.97 -1.86 34.57
C ASP A 13 26.69 -1.74 33.07
N SER A 14 25.71 -0.92 32.71
CA SER A 14 25.36 -0.62 31.32
C SER A 14 26.54 0.01 30.54
N VAL A 15 27.28 0.94 31.17
CA VAL A 15 28.50 1.52 30.58
C VAL A 15 29.60 0.46 30.43
N THR A 16 29.80 -0.39 31.43
CA THR A 16 30.82 -1.45 31.36
C THR A 16 30.51 -2.48 30.29
N GLU A 17 29.24 -2.89 30.14
CA GLU A 17 28.78 -3.78 29.10
C GLU A 17 29.03 -3.18 27.71
N TYR A 18 28.61 -1.92 27.51
CA TYR A 18 28.84 -1.24 26.23
C TYR A 18 30.32 -1.11 25.90
N SER A 19 31.16 -0.74 26.88
CA SER A 19 32.60 -0.64 26.68
C SER A 19 33.23 -1.97 26.27
N SER A 20 32.75 -3.08 26.83
CA SER A 20 33.21 -4.44 26.51
C SER A 20 32.82 -4.85 25.08
N ILE A 21 31.66 -4.41 24.60
CA ILE A 21 31.23 -4.63 23.20
C ILE A 21 32.20 -3.93 22.24
N ILE A 22 32.52 -2.66 22.50
CA ILE A 22 33.44 -1.86 21.66
C ILE A 22 34.87 -2.43 21.70
N ASP A 23 35.38 -2.77 22.87
CA ASP A 23 36.68 -3.42 23.05
C ASP A 23 36.76 -4.78 22.32
N SER A 24 35.68 -5.57 22.33
CA SER A 24 35.61 -6.83 21.59
C SER A 24 35.72 -6.65 20.07
N ILE A 25 35.26 -5.51 19.54
CA ILE A 25 35.39 -5.16 18.11
C ILE A 25 36.84 -4.80 17.78
N HIS A 26 37.43 -3.91 18.58
CA HIS A 26 38.81 -3.43 18.39
C HIS A 26 39.87 -4.46 18.80
N LYS A 27 39.49 -5.51 19.53
CA LYS A 27 40.37 -6.55 20.08
C LYS A 27 41.43 -5.99 21.04
N ASN A 28 41.09 -4.93 21.78
CA ASN A 28 41.91 -4.32 22.83
C ASN A 28 41.04 -4.05 24.07
N THR A 29 41.63 -3.48 25.13
CA THR A 29 40.91 -3.07 26.36
C THR A 29 41.08 -1.56 26.62
N ASP A 30 41.48 -0.81 25.61
CA ASP A 30 41.89 0.58 25.77
C ASP A 30 40.68 1.47 26.07
N PHE A 31 39.53 1.15 25.47
CA PHE A 31 38.32 1.95 25.64
C PHE A 31 37.73 1.77 27.04
N SER A 32 37.51 0.54 27.52
CA SER A 32 37.05 0.32 28.90
C SER A 32 37.98 0.95 29.94
N THR A 33 39.30 0.83 29.74
CA THR A 33 40.28 1.44 30.65
C THR A 33 40.16 2.96 30.68
N SER A 34 39.89 3.60 29.54
CA SER A 34 39.70 5.05 29.43
C SER A 34 38.43 5.58 30.12
N LEU A 35 37.45 4.71 30.39
CA LEU A 35 36.20 5.08 31.05
C LEU A 35 36.25 4.90 32.57
N ASN A 36 37.20 4.12 33.10
CA ASN A 36 37.33 3.84 34.53
C ASN A 36 37.46 5.11 35.39
N GLU A 37 38.02 6.19 34.85
CA GLU A 37 38.13 7.48 35.55
C GLU A 37 36.77 8.12 35.85
N PHE A 38 35.71 7.76 35.10
CA PHE A 38 34.34 8.23 35.32
C PHE A 38 33.48 7.26 36.15
N LEU A 39 33.99 6.05 36.40
CA LEU A 39 33.26 4.91 37.00
C LEU A 39 33.67 4.70 38.47
N GLY A 40 33.49 5.73 39.30
CA GLY A 40 33.66 5.67 40.77
C GLY A 40 32.47 5.01 41.48
N ASP A 41 32.24 5.37 42.76
CA ASP A 41 31.03 4.97 43.51
C ASP A 41 29.76 5.61 42.93
N GLU A 42 29.89 6.83 42.39
CA GLU A 42 28.89 7.49 41.55
C GLU A 42 29.53 7.90 40.22
N ILE A 43 28.73 7.98 39.15
CA ILE A 43 29.22 8.41 37.83
C ILE A 43 29.48 9.91 37.85
N THR A 44 30.75 10.28 37.75
CA THR A 44 31.20 11.67 37.68
C THR A 44 31.24 12.17 36.24
N ASN A 45 30.85 13.44 36.02
CA ASN A 45 30.94 14.12 34.72
C ASN A 45 30.24 13.40 33.54
N LYS A 46 28.94 13.14 33.72
CA LYS A 46 28.09 12.39 32.77
C LYS A 46 28.17 12.88 31.31
N LYS A 47 28.31 14.19 31.09
CA LYS A 47 28.37 14.77 29.72
C LYS A 47 29.66 14.43 28.98
N GLU A 48 30.79 14.43 29.69
CA GLU A 48 32.07 14.04 29.10
C GLU A 48 32.10 12.53 28.82
N LEU A 49 31.54 11.73 29.75
CA LEU A 49 31.36 10.29 29.55
C LEU A 49 30.49 10.00 28.31
N ALA A 50 29.36 10.67 28.15
CA ALA A 50 28.50 10.54 26.97
C ALA A 50 29.26 10.90 25.68
N SER A 51 30.06 11.96 25.71
CA SER A 51 30.86 12.40 24.56
C SER A 51 31.93 11.36 24.18
N LYS A 52 32.61 10.77 25.17
CA LYS A 52 33.58 9.68 24.94
C LYS A 52 32.90 8.44 24.36
N ILE A 53 31.78 8.02 24.93
CA ILE A 53 30.99 6.89 24.43
C ILE A 53 30.57 7.12 22.97
N PHE A 54 30.03 8.29 22.68
CA PHE A 54 29.62 8.63 21.32
C PHE A 54 30.80 8.66 20.34
N SER A 55 31.96 9.20 20.75
CA SER A 55 33.15 9.27 19.89
C SER A 55 33.74 7.90 19.50
N ALA A 56 33.58 6.89 20.35
CA ALA A 56 33.98 5.51 20.05
C ALA A 56 32.93 4.78 19.18
N SER A 57 31.70 5.27 19.18
CA SER A 57 30.55 4.69 18.49
C SER A 57 30.45 5.18 17.03
N THR A 58 31.53 5.03 16.25
CA THR A 58 31.50 5.46 14.84
C THR A 58 30.79 4.44 13.95
N LYS A 59 30.45 4.87 12.73
CA LYS A 59 29.89 4.01 11.68
C LYS A 59 30.74 2.74 11.48
N GLU A 60 32.06 2.87 11.41
CA GLU A 60 32.98 1.75 11.17
C GLU A 60 32.90 0.71 12.29
N THR A 61 32.86 1.18 13.54
CA THR A 61 32.74 0.31 14.71
C THR A 61 31.39 -0.40 14.72
N LEU A 62 30.29 0.34 14.57
CA LEU A 62 28.95 -0.24 14.66
C LEU A 62 28.60 -1.15 13.49
N THR A 63 29.02 -0.83 12.27
CA THR A 63 28.76 -1.68 11.08
C THR A 63 29.57 -2.99 11.09
N SER A 64 30.62 -3.07 11.92
CA SER A 64 31.39 -4.31 12.11
C SER A 64 30.66 -5.36 12.97
N LEU A 65 29.65 -4.93 13.74
CA LEU A 65 28.82 -5.83 14.54
C LEU A 65 28.03 -6.76 13.66
N SER A 66 27.76 -7.97 14.17
CA SER A 66 26.87 -8.86 13.45
C SER A 66 25.43 -8.35 13.48
N ASN A 67 24.64 -8.79 12.50
CA ASN A 67 23.22 -8.41 12.41
C ASN A 67 22.40 -8.69 13.69
N LYS A 68 22.83 -9.65 14.54
CA LYS A 68 22.15 -9.99 15.80
C LYS A 68 22.62 -9.13 16.97
N GLU A 69 23.84 -8.61 16.91
CA GLU A 69 24.46 -7.84 17.98
C GLU A 69 24.22 -6.34 17.81
N PHE A 70 24.03 -5.88 16.57
CA PHE A 70 23.86 -4.47 16.24
C PHE A 70 22.67 -3.83 16.98
N GLU A 71 21.48 -4.42 16.88
CA GLU A 71 20.26 -3.82 17.44
C GLU A 71 20.30 -3.69 18.98
N PRO A 72 20.65 -4.75 19.75
CA PRO A 72 20.85 -4.62 21.20
C PRO A 72 21.95 -3.60 21.57
N ALA A 73 23.08 -3.60 20.87
CA ALA A 73 24.17 -2.66 21.14
C ALA A 73 23.73 -1.21 20.85
N PHE A 74 22.97 -0.98 19.79
CA PHE A 74 22.46 0.34 19.43
C PHE A 74 21.40 0.84 20.41
N TYR A 75 20.53 -0.04 20.91
CA TYR A 75 19.59 0.31 21.98
C TYR A 75 20.30 0.65 23.30
N LEU A 76 21.35 -0.10 23.66
CA LEU A 76 22.16 0.21 24.83
C LEU A 76 22.86 1.57 24.68
N LEU A 77 23.46 1.85 23.52
CA LEU A 77 24.02 3.16 23.21
C LEU A 77 22.97 4.28 23.35
N SER A 78 21.80 4.08 22.76
CA SER A 78 20.72 5.07 22.79
C SER A 78 20.24 5.35 24.22
N TYR A 79 20.11 4.30 25.03
CA TYR A 79 19.77 4.41 26.45
C TYR A 79 20.85 5.15 27.24
N LEU A 80 22.12 4.79 27.07
CA LEU A 80 23.25 5.43 27.76
C LEU A 80 23.35 6.92 27.43
N ILE A 81 23.28 7.30 26.15
CA ILE A 81 23.35 8.71 25.74
C ILE A 81 22.15 9.48 26.32
N LYS A 82 20.94 8.93 26.26
CA LYS A 82 19.74 9.53 26.87
C LYS A 82 19.93 9.80 28.36
N GLU A 83 20.33 8.78 29.14
CA GLU A 83 20.45 8.89 30.60
C GLU A 83 21.62 9.77 31.05
N LEU A 84 22.76 9.71 30.35
CA LEU A 84 23.94 10.50 30.68
C LEU A 84 23.78 11.98 30.33
N GLU A 85 23.12 12.29 29.21
CA GLU A 85 22.83 13.68 28.81
C GLU A 85 21.55 14.23 29.46
N GLY A 86 20.73 13.38 30.11
CA GLY A 86 19.49 13.77 30.76
C GLY A 86 18.39 14.16 29.76
N LEU A 87 18.39 13.54 28.59
CA LEU A 87 17.47 13.86 27.50
C LEU A 87 16.09 13.24 27.75
N THR A 88 15.05 13.95 27.31
CA THR A 88 13.73 13.34 27.13
C THR A 88 13.76 12.39 25.92
N ILE A 89 12.81 11.45 25.86
CA ILE A 89 12.69 10.50 24.74
C ILE A 89 12.55 11.23 23.39
N GLU A 90 11.78 12.34 23.37
CA GLU A 90 11.59 13.14 22.16
C GLU A 90 12.88 13.82 21.70
N GLN A 91 13.69 14.34 22.63
CA GLN A 91 14.99 14.93 22.29
C GLN A 91 16.01 13.87 21.86
N ALA A 92 16.00 12.70 22.47
CA ALA A 92 16.91 11.60 22.13
C ALA A 92 16.64 11.07 20.71
N PHE A 93 15.38 11.06 20.26
CA PHE A 93 14.97 10.52 18.96
C PHE A 93 14.47 11.58 17.97
N SER A 94 14.76 12.86 18.21
CA SER A 94 14.52 13.91 17.23
C SER A 94 15.41 13.75 16.00
N ASN A 95 15.00 14.26 14.84
CA ASN A 95 15.78 14.17 13.60
C ASN A 95 17.20 14.75 13.72
N ASP A 96 17.36 15.81 14.51
CA ASP A 96 18.66 16.47 14.75
C ASP A 96 19.50 15.76 15.83
N SER A 97 19.01 14.65 16.39
CA SER A 97 19.74 13.93 17.42
C SER A 97 20.92 13.17 16.80
N LYS A 98 22.02 13.17 17.54
CA LYS A 98 23.24 12.42 17.20
C LYS A 98 22.97 10.92 17.06
N ILE A 99 21.98 10.38 17.77
CA ILE A 99 21.59 8.98 17.74
C ILE A 99 20.93 8.65 16.39
N VAL A 100 19.98 9.48 15.96
CA VAL A 100 19.26 9.30 14.69
C VAL A 100 20.21 9.45 13.50
N SER A 101 21.09 10.46 13.52
CA SER A 101 22.09 10.65 12.47
C SER A 101 23.05 9.45 12.38
N LEU A 102 23.54 8.95 13.51
CA LEU A 102 24.44 7.80 13.55
C LEU A 102 23.75 6.52 13.04
N LEU A 103 22.49 6.29 13.42
CA LEU A 103 21.73 5.14 12.92
C LEU A 103 21.58 5.20 11.40
N LYS A 104 21.29 6.39 10.86
CA LYS A 104 21.19 6.62 9.43
C LYS A 104 22.52 6.36 8.71
N GLU A 105 23.64 6.84 9.26
CA GLU A 105 24.99 6.61 8.70
C GLU A 105 25.38 5.13 8.67
N CYS A 106 24.90 4.35 9.64
CA CYS A 106 25.09 2.90 9.72
C CYS A 106 24.26 2.12 8.69
N THR A 107 23.33 2.76 7.98
CA THR A 107 22.54 2.11 6.94
C THR A 107 23.46 1.61 5.82
N PRO A 108 23.50 0.29 5.56
CA PRO A 108 24.34 -0.25 4.49
C PRO A 108 23.77 0.16 3.13
N SER A 109 24.63 0.74 2.28
CA SER A 109 24.23 1.28 0.96
C SER A 109 23.91 0.20 -0.08
N GLN A 110 24.25 -1.06 0.17
CA GLN A 110 23.94 -2.19 -0.70
C GLN A 110 23.34 -3.33 0.12
N GLN A 111 22.36 -4.03 -0.44
CA GLN A 111 21.87 -5.26 0.17
C GLN A 111 23.01 -6.29 0.21
N PRO A 112 23.42 -6.76 1.40
CA PRO A 112 24.45 -7.78 1.49
C PRO A 112 23.96 -9.08 0.83
N SER A 113 24.89 -9.83 0.25
CA SER A 113 24.60 -11.12 -0.37
C SER A 113 23.85 -12.05 0.60
N LEU A 114 22.90 -12.84 0.09
CA LEU A 114 22.17 -13.86 0.88
C LEU A 114 23.10 -14.84 1.64
N ARG A 115 24.35 -15.00 1.19
CA ARG A 115 25.35 -15.86 1.83
C ARG A 115 26.08 -15.18 2.99
N ASP A 116 26.06 -13.86 3.06
CA ASP A 116 26.69 -13.13 4.15
C ASP A 116 25.73 -13.04 5.34
N ARG A 117 26.01 -13.88 6.34
CA ARG A 117 25.25 -13.95 7.59
C ARG A 117 25.78 -13.00 8.66
N LYS A 118 26.93 -12.38 8.43
CA LYS A 118 27.61 -11.55 9.43
C LYS A 118 27.35 -10.07 9.22
N SER A 119 27.28 -9.61 7.97
CA SER A 119 27.02 -8.18 7.72
C SER A 119 25.67 -7.69 8.23
N LEU A 120 25.66 -6.43 8.61
CA LEU A 120 24.47 -5.67 8.95
C LEU A 120 23.54 -5.57 7.74
N LYS A 121 22.25 -5.82 7.96
CA LYS A 121 21.22 -5.72 6.94
C LYS A 121 20.43 -4.41 7.07
N PRO A 122 19.97 -3.81 5.95
CA PRO A 122 19.08 -2.65 6.01
C PRO A 122 17.83 -2.89 6.88
N THR A 123 17.28 -4.11 6.86
CA THR A 123 16.11 -4.50 7.65
C THR A 123 16.30 -4.34 9.15
N THR A 124 17.53 -4.50 9.65
CA THR A 124 17.84 -4.36 11.09
C THR A 124 17.90 -2.90 11.50
N VAL A 125 18.45 -2.04 10.63
CA VAL A 125 18.41 -0.59 10.82
C VAL A 125 16.97 -0.08 10.78
N LEU A 126 16.15 -0.60 9.87
CA LEU A 126 14.72 -0.32 9.82
C LEU A 126 13.98 -0.80 11.09
N SER A 127 14.34 -1.95 11.64
CA SER A 127 13.81 -2.44 12.93
C SER A 127 14.10 -1.43 14.05
N ALA A 128 15.33 -0.93 14.13
CA ALA A 128 15.72 0.08 15.11
C ALA A 128 14.93 1.39 14.95
N PHE A 129 14.76 1.89 13.72
CA PHE A 129 13.90 3.06 13.45
C PHE A 129 12.44 2.82 13.82
N ASN A 130 11.90 1.63 13.56
CA ASN A 130 10.54 1.27 13.95
C ASN A 130 10.39 1.25 15.48
N SER A 131 11.39 0.76 16.21
CA SER A 131 11.40 0.83 17.68
C SER A 131 11.43 2.28 18.17
N PHE A 132 12.24 3.15 17.56
CA PHE A 132 12.26 4.58 17.91
C PHE A 132 10.91 5.25 17.65
N PHE A 133 10.27 4.94 16.53
CA PHE A 133 8.92 5.41 16.22
C PHE A 133 7.90 4.99 17.29
N ASN A 134 7.97 3.73 17.73
CA ASN A 134 7.05 3.18 18.74
C ASN A 134 7.29 3.74 20.15
N LEU A 135 8.52 4.13 20.48
CA LEU A 135 8.86 4.76 21.77
C LEU A 135 8.41 6.22 21.87
N LEU A 136 8.32 6.93 20.75
CA LEU A 136 7.83 8.31 20.73
C LEU A 136 6.33 8.38 21.04
N PRO A 137 5.83 9.43 21.70
CA PRO A 137 4.39 9.66 21.85
C PRO A 137 3.67 9.82 20.50
N PRO A 138 2.39 9.42 20.37
CA PRO A 138 1.62 9.59 19.13
C PRO A 138 1.50 11.01 18.61
N THR A 139 1.62 12.00 19.50
CA THR A 139 1.54 13.44 19.19
C THR A 139 2.88 14.06 18.81
N SER A 140 3.97 13.29 18.87
CA SER A 140 5.32 13.80 18.67
C SER A 140 5.60 14.08 17.19
N VAL A 141 6.07 15.28 16.88
CA VAL A 141 6.44 15.71 15.51
C VAL A 141 7.57 14.84 14.95
N SER A 142 8.49 14.37 15.80
CA SER A 142 9.61 13.52 15.40
C SER A 142 9.17 12.19 14.77
N ARG A 143 7.93 11.73 15.02
CA ARG A 143 7.35 10.58 14.32
C ARG A 143 7.27 10.80 12.80
N ILE A 144 7.02 12.04 12.36
CA ILE A 144 6.94 12.41 10.94
C ILE A 144 8.33 12.25 10.31
N ASP A 145 9.37 12.76 10.97
CA ASP A 145 10.75 12.71 10.47
C ASP A 145 11.29 11.26 10.43
N ILE A 146 10.94 10.44 11.42
CA ILE A 146 11.30 9.02 11.43
C ILE A 146 10.60 8.28 10.29
N ILE A 147 9.31 8.50 10.05
CA ILE A 147 8.61 7.93 8.88
C ILE A 147 9.32 8.35 7.60
N GLN A 148 9.61 9.64 7.43
CA GLN A 148 10.33 10.14 6.25
C GLN A 148 11.67 9.43 6.06
N THR A 149 12.43 9.25 7.14
CA THR A 149 13.72 8.56 7.12
C THR A 149 13.57 7.08 6.75
N ILE A 150 12.57 6.38 7.30
CA ILE A 150 12.25 5.00 6.94
C ILE A 150 11.96 4.89 5.44
N LEU A 151 11.12 5.78 4.88
CA LEU A 151 10.80 5.77 3.45
C LEU A 151 12.03 6.04 2.59
N SER A 152 12.89 6.99 2.98
CA SER A 152 14.16 7.25 2.27
C SER A 152 15.09 6.04 2.29
N ILE A 153 15.24 5.37 3.44
CA ILE A 153 16.08 4.16 3.56
C ILE A 153 15.54 3.05 2.65
N VAL A 154 14.23 2.81 2.65
CA VAL A 154 13.62 1.77 1.80
C VAL A 154 13.84 2.09 0.32
N SER A 155 13.68 3.36 -0.07
CA SER A 155 13.96 3.82 -1.44
C SER A 155 15.42 3.61 -1.85
N GLU A 156 16.38 3.95 -1.00
CA GLU A 156 17.81 3.89 -1.29
C GLU A 156 18.34 2.46 -1.30
N THR A 157 17.86 1.62 -0.38
CA THR A 157 18.35 0.25 -0.19
C THR A 157 17.57 -0.80 -0.97
N GLN A 158 16.50 -0.39 -1.67
CA GLN A 158 15.59 -1.26 -2.44
C GLN A 158 15.12 -2.47 -1.63
N VAL A 159 14.85 -2.26 -0.34
CA VAL A 159 14.20 -3.27 0.52
C VAL A 159 12.80 -3.49 -0.02
N GLY A 160 12.36 -4.77 -0.04
CA GLY A 160 11.04 -5.14 -0.53
C GLY A 160 9.94 -4.33 0.14
N PHE A 161 9.11 -3.68 -0.67
CA PHE A 161 8.02 -2.81 -0.23
C PHE A 161 7.01 -3.56 0.65
N GLU A 162 6.88 -4.87 0.44
CA GLU A 162 5.96 -5.76 1.15
C GLU A 162 6.20 -5.75 2.67
N LEU A 163 7.45 -5.50 3.10
CA LEU A 163 7.82 -5.47 4.52
C LEU A 163 7.26 -4.24 5.26
N ILE A 164 7.10 -3.12 4.55
CA ILE A 164 6.58 -1.88 5.13
C ILE A 164 5.12 -1.62 4.76
N GLN A 165 4.59 -2.30 3.75
CA GLN A 165 3.29 -2.02 3.18
C GLN A 165 2.16 -2.08 4.22
N SER A 166 2.08 -3.17 4.98
CA SER A 166 1.06 -3.34 6.03
C SER A 166 1.39 -2.55 7.29
N SER A 167 2.66 -2.58 7.70
CA SER A 167 3.13 -1.93 8.92
C SER A 167 2.88 -0.42 8.90
N ILE A 168 3.18 0.24 7.79
CA ILE A 168 3.06 1.71 7.65
C ILE A 168 1.78 2.08 6.92
N GLY A 169 1.47 1.45 5.78
CA GLY A 169 0.44 1.92 4.86
C GLY A 169 -0.94 2.12 5.48
N ASP A 170 -1.44 1.11 6.20
CA ASP A 170 -2.79 1.14 6.79
C ASP A 170 -2.93 2.23 7.88
N ASN A 171 -1.83 2.59 8.56
CA ASN A 171 -1.85 3.53 9.66
C ASN A 171 -1.24 4.90 9.32
N LEU A 172 -0.63 5.05 8.14
CA LEU A 172 0.17 6.22 7.77
C LEU A 172 -0.60 7.53 7.97
N LEU A 173 -1.81 7.62 7.41
CA LEU A 173 -2.63 8.82 7.52
C LEU A 173 -3.05 9.12 8.96
N ASN A 174 -3.32 8.08 9.76
CA ASN A 174 -3.71 8.24 11.16
C ASN A 174 -2.52 8.71 12.01
N TRP A 175 -1.34 8.14 11.78
CA TRP A 175 -0.11 8.53 12.48
C TRP A 175 0.32 9.96 12.15
N LEU A 176 0.25 10.36 10.88
CA LEU A 176 0.59 11.72 10.47
C LEU A 176 -0.39 12.76 11.05
N LYS A 177 -1.70 12.44 11.05
CA LYS A 177 -2.70 13.31 11.70
C LYS A 177 -2.48 13.42 13.22
N ALA A 178 -2.20 12.30 13.89
CA ALA A 178 -1.95 12.28 15.33
C ALA A 178 -0.70 13.10 15.70
N ALA A 179 0.33 13.05 14.87
CA ALA A 179 1.56 13.83 15.03
C ALA A 179 1.44 15.31 14.60
N ASN A 180 0.22 15.78 14.29
CA ASN A 180 -0.06 17.15 13.82
C ASN A 180 0.69 17.54 12.54
N ALA A 181 0.86 16.60 11.61
CA ALA A 181 1.45 16.90 10.30
C ALA A 181 0.60 17.90 9.52
N SER A 182 1.26 18.82 8.80
CA SER A 182 0.58 19.70 7.86
C SER A 182 0.00 18.93 6.68
N GLY A 183 -1.03 19.47 6.03
CA GLY A 183 -1.64 18.84 4.85
C GLY A 183 -0.64 18.57 3.72
N GLU A 184 0.34 19.46 3.52
CA GLU A 184 1.41 19.28 2.54
C GLU A 184 2.35 18.12 2.90
N GLN A 185 2.75 17.99 4.17
CA GLN A 185 3.56 16.88 4.64
C GLN A 185 2.83 15.54 4.49
N ILE A 186 1.54 15.50 4.81
CA ILE A 186 0.71 14.30 4.64
C ILE A 186 0.73 13.85 3.18
N ARG A 187 0.46 14.77 2.25
CA ARG A 187 0.45 14.51 0.81
C ARG A 187 1.80 14.00 0.33
N LYS A 188 2.88 14.72 0.66
CA LYS A 188 4.24 14.37 0.25
C LYS A 188 4.64 12.98 0.74
N LEU A 189 4.42 12.66 2.02
CA LEU A 189 4.80 11.37 2.58
C LEU A 189 3.92 10.23 2.07
N PHE A 190 2.62 10.48 1.86
CA PHE A 190 1.71 9.51 1.26
C PHE A 190 2.18 9.11 -0.14
N TRP A 191 2.42 10.07 -1.03
CA TRP A 191 2.87 9.77 -2.39
C TRP A 191 4.30 9.21 -2.43
N SER A 192 5.18 9.64 -1.52
CA SER A 192 6.50 9.03 -1.37
C SER A 192 6.40 7.55 -0.97
N PHE A 193 5.45 7.18 -0.11
CA PHE A 193 5.20 5.79 0.27
C PHE A 193 4.63 4.98 -0.90
N ILE A 194 3.64 5.52 -1.63
CA ILE A 194 3.06 4.86 -2.81
C ILE A 194 4.10 4.64 -3.91
N ALA A 195 5.02 5.58 -4.11
CA ALA A 195 6.08 5.47 -5.12
C ALA A 195 7.09 4.33 -4.85
N LEU A 196 7.15 3.81 -3.61
CA LEU A 196 7.98 2.64 -3.29
C LEU A 196 7.39 1.33 -3.84
N ASP A 197 6.09 1.30 -4.15
CA ASP A 197 5.43 0.14 -4.73
C ASP A 197 5.65 0.08 -6.25
N THR A 198 6.70 -0.62 -6.65
CA THR A 198 7.02 -0.83 -8.08
C THR A 198 6.19 -1.92 -8.74
N GLU A 199 5.50 -2.75 -7.96
CA GLU A 199 4.61 -3.81 -8.46
C GLU A 199 3.17 -3.32 -8.67
N PHE A 200 2.88 -2.08 -8.27
CA PHE A 200 1.57 -1.44 -8.41
C PHE A 200 0.45 -2.29 -7.80
N THR A 201 0.68 -2.77 -6.57
CA THR A 201 -0.19 -3.76 -5.93
C THR A 201 -1.61 -3.23 -5.70
N GLN A 202 -2.58 -4.15 -5.66
CA GLN A 202 -3.98 -3.82 -5.36
C GLN A 202 -4.14 -3.09 -4.02
N LYS A 203 -3.37 -3.48 -3.01
CA LYS A 203 -3.43 -2.88 -1.68
C LYS A 203 -3.04 -1.40 -1.71
N SER A 204 -2.05 -1.01 -2.53
CA SER A 204 -1.71 0.40 -2.75
C SER A 204 -2.82 1.17 -3.47
N LEU A 205 -3.53 0.55 -4.42
CA LEU A 205 -4.73 1.16 -5.02
C LEU A 205 -5.84 1.41 -3.99
N GLU A 206 -6.04 0.49 -3.04
CA GLU A 206 -6.99 0.68 -1.93
C GLU A 206 -6.58 1.85 -1.02
N LEU A 207 -5.28 2.02 -0.75
CA LEU A 207 -4.77 3.17 -0.01
C LEU A 207 -4.97 4.49 -0.77
N ILE A 208 -4.71 4.51 -2.08
CA ILE A 208 -4.97 5.67 -2.96
C ILE A 208 -6.47 6.01 -2.96
N LYS A 209 -7.35 5.01 -3.02
CA LYS A 209 -8.80 5.21 -2.90
C LYS A 209 -9.17 5.88 -1.58
N ALA A 210 -8.65 5.37 -0.46
CA ALA A 210 -8.94 5.88 0.87
C ALA A 210 -8.39 7.31 1.07
N PHE A 211 -7.25 7.62 0.47
CA PHE A 211 -6.63 8.94 0.47
C PHE A 211 -7.46 9.95 -0.35
N SER A 212 -7.73 9.63 -1.62
CA SER A 212 -8.47 10.52 -2.52
C SER A 212 -9.91 10.75 -2.09
N ALA A 213 -10.51 9.86 -1.29
CA ALA A 213 -11.82 10.10 -0.68
C ALA A 213 -11.80 11.21 0.39
N GLN A 214 -10.65 11.44 1.03
CA GLN A 214 -10.50 12.42 2.11
C GLN A 214 -9.89 13.75 1.65
N TYR A 215 -9.11 13.73 0.56
CA TYR A 215 -8.35 14.89 0.09
C TYR A 215 -8.65 15.20 -1.37
N GLU A 216 -8.82 16.47 -1.68
CA GLU A 216 -8.82 16.96 -3.06
C GLU A 216 -7.43 16.79 -3.68
N LEU A 217 -7.37 16.43 -4.96
CA LEU A 217 -6.11 16.14 -5.65
C LEU A 217 -5.66 17.35 -6.47
N SER A 218 -4.38 17.68 -6.36
CA SER A 218 -3.70 18.55 -7.32
C SER A 218 -3.48 17.84 -8.66
N LEU A 219 -3.11 18.59 -9.70
CA LEU A 219 -2.82 18.02 -11.02
C LEU A 219 -1.69 16.98 -10.97
N ASP A 220 -0.64 17.23 -10.19
CA ASP A 220 0.50 16.32 -10.10
C ASP A 220 0.14 15.03 -9.35
N GLU A 221 -0.61 15.14 -8.25
CA GLU A 221 -1.14 13.98 -7.52
C GLU A 221 -2.10 13.16 -8.39
N LEU A 222 -2.92 13.83 -9.22
CA LEU A 222 -3.81 13.17 -10.18
C LEU A 222 -3.00 12.41 -11.23
N ARG A 223 -1.91 12.97 -11.74
CA ARG A 223 -1.02 12.29 -12.69
C ARG A 223 -0.34 11.07 -12.07
N GLU A 224 0.09 11.16 -10.81
CA GLU A 224 0.64 10.02 -10.08
C GLU A 224 -0.40 8.91 -9.88
N LEU A 225 -1.62 9.26 -9.48
CA LEU A 225 -2.75 8.33 -9.39
C LEU A 225 -2.99 7.61 -10.72
N ILE A 226 -3.04 8.35 -11.83
CA ILE A 226 -3.30 7.80 -13.17
C ILE A 226 -2.17 6.87 -13.59
N LYS A 227 -0.91 7.27 -13.42
CA LYS A 227 0.24 6.43 -13.75
C LYS A 227 0.25 5.13 -12.93
N PHE A 228 0.00 5.24 -11.63
CA PHE A 228 -0.02 4.09 -10.74
C PHE A 228 -1.16 3.12 -11.10
N SER A 229 -2.37 3.65 -11.28
CA SER A 229 -3.56 2.85 -11.58
C SER A 229 -3.47 2.12 -12.92
N LEU A 230 -3.06 2.80 -13.99
CA LEU A 230 -2.98 2.19 -15.33
C LEU A 230 -1.81 1.19 -15.47
N SER A 231 -0.75 1.37 -14.67
CA SER A 231 0.38 0.44 -14.61
C SER A 231 0.09 -0.82 -13.79
N SER A 232 -0.92 -0.78 -12.92
CA SER A 232 -1.31 -1.93 -12.09
C SER A 232 -1.84 -3.12 -12.90
N SER A 233 -1.68 -4.33 -12.38
CA SER A 233 -2.28 -5.54 -12.94
C SER A 233 -3.82 -5.53 -12.91
N VAL A 234 -4.42 -4.70 -12.06
CA VAL A 234 -5.87 -4.53 -11.95
C VAL A 234 -6.40 -3.84 -13.22
N VAL A 235 -7.29 -4.54 -13.94
CA VAL A 235 -7.86 -4.03 -15.19
C VAL A 235 -8.90 -2.95 -14.94
N ASP A 236 -9.88 -3.21 -14.06
CA ASP A 236 -10.92 -2.23 -13.72
C ASP A 236 -10.47 -1.34 -12.55
N VAL A 237 -10.11 -0.10 -12.86
CA VAL A 237 -9.72 0.93 -11.88
C VAL A 237 -10.82 1.97 -11.63
N SER A 238 -12.03 1.75 -12.15
CA SER A 238 -13.18 2.67 -12.04
C SER A 238 -13.54 2.97 -10.58
N PHE A 239 -13.28 2.01 -9.68
CA PHE A 239 -13.50 2.16 -8.25
C PHE A 239 -12.68 3.28 -7.58
N LEU A 240 -11.63 3.79 -8.23
CA LEU A 240 -10.83 4.92 -7.76
C LEU A 240 -11.54 6.26 -8.02
N VAL A 241 -12.47 6.32 -8.97
CA VAL A 241 -13.17 7.55 -9.35
C VAL A 241 -14.25 7.86 -8.31
N ASN A 242 -13.83 8.50 -7.22
CA ASN A 242 -14.73 9.14 -6.24
C ASN A 242 -15.04 10.60 -6.62
N ASN A 243 -15.86 11.29 -5.83
CA ASN A 243 -16.27 12.67 -6.11
C ASN A 243 -15.09 13.65 -6.26
N ASN A 244 -14.03 13.50 -5.46
CA ASN A 244 -12.86 14.38 -5.51
C ASN A 244 -12.05 14.12 -6.78
N VAL A 245 -11.83 12.84 -7.12
CA VAL A 245 -11.16 12.43 -8.37
C VAL A 245 -11.97 12.90 -9.57
N ALA A 246 -13.28 12.68 -9.59
CA ALA A 246 -14.17 13.13 -10.67
C ALA A 246 -14.13 14.65 -10.86
N SER A 247 -14.11 15.41 -9.76
CA SER A 247 -13.98 16.87 -9.80
C SER A 247 -12.61 17.30 -10.36
N ALA A 248 -11.53 16.66 -9.92
CA ALA A 248 -10.18 16.93 -10.43
C ALA A 248 -10.02 16.57 -11.92
N LEU A 249 -10.64 15.48 -12.38
CA LEU A 249 -10.69 15.09 -13.79
C LEU A 249 -11.43 16.14 -14.64
N LYS A 250 -12.58 16.63 -14.16
CA LYS A 250 -13.35 17.68 -14.86
C LYS A 250 -12.60 19.00 -14.96
N GLN A 251 -11.90 19.40 -13.89
CA GLN A 251 -11.10 20.64 -13.88
C GLN A 251 -9.88 20.57 -14.81
N ASN A 252 -9.29 19.38 -14.98
CA ASN A 252 -8.03 19.18 -15.72
C ASN A 252 -8.22 18.44 -17.05
N SER A 253 -9.40 18.55 -17.67
CA SER A 253 -9.77 17.81 -18.89
C SER A 253 -8.88 18.07 -20.11
N SER A 254 -8.05 19.12 -20.06
CA SER A 254 -7.10 19.45 -21.14
C SER A 254 -5.86 18.57 -21.14
N ASP A 255 -5.49 17.97 -20.00
CA ASP A 255 -4.30 17.13 -19.84
C ASP A 255 -4.45 15.79 -20.58
N GLU A 256 -3.38 15.34 -21.24
CA GLU A 256 -3.39 14.13 -22.07
C GLU A 256 -3.61 12.85 -21.24
N LEU A 257 -2.98 12.74 -20.06
CA LEU A 257 -3.14 11.58 -19.18
C LEU A 257 -4.55 11.52 -18.61
N VAL A 258 -5.11 12.68 -18.27
CA VAL A 258 -6.50 12.79 -17.79
C VAL A 258 -7.48 12.32 -18.86
N LYS A 259 -7.31 12.74 -20.12
CA LYS A 259 -8.16 12.28 -21.24
C LYS A 259 -8.12 10.77 -21.40
N VAL A 260 -6.91 10.20 -21.44
CA VAL A 260 -6.71 8.74 -21.56
C VAL A 260 -7.35 8.00 -20.39
N PHE A 261 -7.18 8.50 -19.16
CA PHE A 261 -7.78 7.88 -17.98
C PHE A 261 -9.31 7.96 -17.98
N VAL A 262 -9.88 9.08 -18.42
CA VAL A 262 -11.33 9.22 -18.60
C VAL A 262 -11.81 8.21 -19.64
N GLU A 263 -11.19 8.14 -20.82
CA GLU A 263 -11.57 7.16 -21.83
C GLU A 263 -11.45 5.71 -21.33
N TYR A 264 -10.37 5.39 -20.61
CA TYR A 264 -10.13 4.08 -20.02
C TYR A 264 -11.23 3.68 -19.02
N THR A 265 -11.54 4.56 -18.07
CA THR A 265 -12.55 4.31 -17.02
C THR A 265 -13.97 4.25 -17.57
N HIS A 266 -14.25 4.88 -18.71
CA HIS A 266 -15.51 4.74 -19.43
C HIS A 266 -15.57 3.49 -20.31
N GLY A 267 -14.49 2.70 -20.39
CA GLY A 267 -14.40 1.52 -21.25
C GLY A 267 -14.39 1.86 -22.75
N ASN A 268 -13.84 3.00 -23.13
CA ASN A 268 -13.58 3.31 -24.54
C ASN A 268 -12.31 2.60 -25.02
N LEU A 269 -12.24 2.32 -26.32
CA LEU A 269 -11.05 1.77 -26.95
C LEU A 269 -9.96 2.84 -27.07
N ILE A 270 -8.80 2.61 -26.47
CA ILE A 270 -7.66 3.52 -26.54
C ILE A 270 -6.72 3.04 -27.64
N THR A 271 -6.39 3.92 -28.59
CA THR A 271 -5.54 3.59 -29.74
C THR A 271 -4.09 4.08 -29.58
N SER A 272 -3.89 5.14 -28.81
CA SER A 272 -2.57 5.72 -28.52
C SER A 272 -2.44 6.01 -27.04
N VAL A 273 -1.26 5.72 -26.49
CA VAL A 273 -0.94 5.92 -25.08
C VAL A 273 0.28 6.86 -24.98
N PRO A 274 0.26 7.84 -24.05
CA PRO A 274 1.41 8.72 -23.80
C PRO A 274 2.66 7.93 -23.40
N SER A 275 3.85 8.45 -23.71
CA SER A 275 5.13 7.77 -23.46
C SER A 275 5.41 7.42 -21.99
N SER A 276 4.70 8.03 -21.04
CA SER A 276 4.82 7.74 -19.62
C SER A 276 4.05 6.49 -19.15
N LEU A 277 3.28 5.86 -20.03
CA LEU A 277 2.44 4.70 -19.73
C LEU A 277 2.85 3.52 -20.63
N THR A 278 2.59 2.30 -20.17
CA THR A 278 2.91 1.08 -20.92
C THR A 278 1.86 0.79 -21.98
N GLU A 279 2.26 0.15 -23.08
CA GLU A 279 1.34 -0.30 -24.13
C GLU A 279 0.30 -1.33 -23.63
N GLU A 280 0.54 -1.93 -22.46
CA GLU A 280 -0.42 -2.82 -21.79
C GLU A 280 -1.77 -2.14 -21.53
N VAL A 281 -1.79 -0.82 -21.35
CA VAL A 281 -3.02 -0.03 -21.16
C VAL A 281 -3.95 -0.18 -22.37
N ILE A 282 -3.41 -0.25 -23.58
CA ILE A 282 -4.21 -0.48 -24.80
C ILE A 282 -4.91 -1.83 -24.72
N TYR A 283 -4.17 -2.88 -24.32
CA TYR A 283 -4.75 -4.22 -24.20
C TYR A 283 -5.82 -4.28 -23.11
N LYS A 284 -5.57 -3.68 -21.94
CA LYS A 284 -6.55 -3.61 -20.84
C LYS A 284 -7.80 -2.80 -21.25
N SER A 285 -7.63 -1.73 -22.03
CA SER A 285 -8.78 -0.96 -22.56
C SER A 285 -9.70 -1.81 -23.44
N LYS A 286 -9.16 -2.76 -24.21
CA LYS A 286 -9.96 -3.70 -25.01
C LYS A 286 -10.81 -4.63 -24.13
N ILE A 287 -10.27 -5.07 -23.00
CA ILE A 287 -11.01 -5.88 -22.02
C ILE A 287 -12.21 -5.09 -21.47
N LEU A 288 -11.99 -3.83 -21.08
CA LEU A 288 -13.05 -2.97 -20.56
C LEU A 288 -14.08 -2.60 -21.65
N ALA A 289 -13.64 -2.34 -22.87
CA ALA A 289 -14.53 -2.08 -24.00
C ALA A 289 -15.40 -3.28 -24.35
N LEU A 290 -14.86 -4.51 -24.25
CA LEU A 290 -15.63 -5.73 -24.40
C LEU A 290 -16.69 -5.88 -23.29
N ALA A 291 -16.33 -5.58 -22.04
CA ALA A 291 -17.28 -5.60 -20.93
C ALA A 291 -18.41 -4.57 -21.14
N ARG A 292 -18.06 -3.35 -21.55
CA ARG A 292 -19.02 -2.31 -21.88
C ARG A 292 -19.97 -2.75 -23.00
N PHE A 293 -19.46 -3.34 -24.07
CA PHE A 293 -20.28 -3.86 -25.16
C PHE A 293 -21.35 -4.84 -24.66
N PHE A 294 -20.99 -5.78 -23.78
CA PHE A 294 -21.97 -6.72 -23.23
C PHE A 294 -23.05 -6.06 -22.36
N VAL A 295 -22.71 -4.99 -21.64
CA VAL A 295 -23.68 -4.23 -20.84
C VAL A 295 -24.63 -3.42 -21.72
N GLU A 296 -24.11 -2.76 -22.76
CA GLU A 296 -24.90 -1.86 -23.63
C GLU A 296 -25.68 -2.61 -24.72
N SER A 297 -25.33 -3.86 -25.02
CA SER A 297 -26.01 -4.64 -26.04
C SER A 297 -27.50 -4.90 -25.70
N GLU A 298 -28.40 -4.58 -26.64
CA GLU A 298 -29.85 -4.85 -26.53
C GLU A 298 -30.16 -6.35 -26.36
N LYS A 299 -29.21 -7.22 -26.74
CA LYS A 299 -29.24 -8.68 -26.54
C LYS A 299 -28.92 -9.12 -25.11
N SER A 300 -28.75 -8.19 -24.16
CA SER A 300 -28.55 -8.51 -22.73
C SER A 300 -29.59 -9.50 -22.19
N HIS A 301 -30.82 -9.50 -22.72
CA HIS A 301 -31.86 -10.45 -22.32
C HIS A 301 -31.64 -11.90 -22.79
N GLN A 302 -30.82 -12.14 -23.83
CA GLN A 302 -30.59 -13.47 -24.39
C GLN A 302 -29.34 -14.17 -23.85
N ASN A 303 -28.50 -13.49 -23.05
CA ASN A 303 -27.29 -14.01 -22.41
C ASN A 303 -26.33 -14.81 -23.32
N THR A 304 -26.53 -14.78 -24.65
CA THR A 304 -25.81 -15.63 -25.61
C THR A 304 -25.45 -14.78 -26.81
N PHE A 305 -24.15 -14.71 -27.10
CA PHE A 305 -23.58 -13.86 -28.13
C PHE A 305 -22.82 -14.72 -29.14
N LYS A 306 -23.02 -14.48 -30.43
CA LYS A 306 -22.18 -15.08 -31.47
C LYS A 306 -20.92 -14.26 -31.67
N TYR A 307 -19.83 -14.88 -32.10
CA TYR A 307 -18.57 -14.15 -32.35
C TYR A 307 -18.75 -13.02 -33.38
N ASN A 308 -19.63 -13.19 -34.37
CA ASN A 308 -19.95 -12.16 -35.37
C ASN A 308 -20.73 -10.96 -34.83
N ASP A 309 -21.34 -11.07 -33.65
CA ASP A 309 -22.09 -9.95 -33.05
C ASP A 309 -21.14 -8.91 -32.41
N ILE A 310 -19.86 -9.25 -32.25
CA ILE A 310 -18.90 -8.47 -31.48
C ILE A 310 -18.14 -7.53 -32.44
N PRO A 311 -17.93 -6.25 -32.06
CA PRO A 311 -17.27 -5.28 -32.92
C PRO A 311 -15.89 -5.76 -33.41
N SER A 312 -15.69 -5.74 -34.73
CA SER A 312 -14.41 -6.11 -35.38
C SER A 312 -13.25 -5.18 -34.99
N GLU A 313 -13.56 -4.02 -34.42
CA GLU A 313 -12.59 -3.06 -33.87
C GLU A 313 -11.88 -3.59 -32.63
N LEU A 314 -12.54 -4.48 -31.86
CA LEU A 314 -11.94 -5.09 -30.67
C LEU A 314 -10.93 -6.16 -31.07
N VAL A 315 -11.26 -6.96 -32.09
CA VAL A 315 -10.45 -8.12 -32.48
C VAL A 315 -10.52 -8.43 -33.97
N SER A 316 -9.34 -8.70 -34.56
CA SER A 316 -9.16 -9.00 -35.97
C SER A 316 -9.25 -10.50 -36.34
N SER A 317 -9.23 -11.40 -35.36
CA SER A 317 -9.30 -12.86 -35.57
C SER A 317 -10.04 -13.59 -34.44
N THR A 318 -10.62 -14.75 -34.74
CA THR A 318 -11.34 -15.59 -33.77
C THR A 318 -10.44 -16.06 -32.62
N ALA A 319 -9.21 -16.49 -32.91
CA ALA A 319 -8.25 -16.92 -31.89
C ALA A 319 -7.83 -15.78 -30.94
N ALA A 320 -7.65 -14.56 -31.46
CA ALA A 320 -7.35 -13.40 -30.62
C ALA A 320 -8.56 -13.01 -29.75
N PHE A 321 -9.77 -13.33 -30.20
CA PHE A 321 -11.00 -13.01 -29.48
C PHE A 321 -11.21 -13.97 -28.31
N GLU A 322 -10.97 -15.26 -28.53
CA GLU A 322 -10.97 -16.26 -27.46
C GLU A 322 -9.94 -15.93 -26.39
N LYS A 323 -8.74 -15.49 -26.79
CA LYS A 323 -7.72 -15.01 -25.84
C LYS A 323 -8.21 -13.80 -25.05
N LEU A 324 -8.80 -12.80 -25.71
CA LEU A 324 -9.35 -11.62 -25.06
C LEU A 324 -10.46 -11.98 -24.06
N LEU A 325 -11.36 -12.89 -24.42
CA LEU A 325 -12.41 -13.39 -23.52
C LEU A 325 -11.81 -14.09 -22.30
N ILE A 326 -10.85 -14.99 -22.50
CA ILE A 326 -10.18 -15.70 -21.40
C ILE A 326 -9.50 -14.72 -20.46
N ASP A 327 -8.80 -13.72 -20.99
CA ASP A 327 -8.12 -12.72 -20.17
C ASP A 327 -9.12 -11.79 -19.47
N SER A 328 -10.26 -11.49 -20.11
CA SER A 328 -11.37 -10.74 -19.47
C SER A 328 -12.02 -11.51 -18.31
N ILE A 329 -12.12 -12.84 -18.44
CA ILE A 329 -12.61 -13.73 -17.38
C ILE A 329 -11.58 -13.82 -16.24
N LYS A 330 -10.29 -13.99 -16.57
CA LYS A 330 -9.22 -14.00 -15.56
C LYS A 330 -9.12 -12.69 -14.80
N ALA A 331 -9.35 -11.56 -15.48
CA ALA A 331 -9.41 -10.24 -14.87
C ALA A 331 -10.66 -10.03 -13.99
N GLY A 332 -11.64 -10.96 -14.04
CA GLY A 332 -12.86 -10.90 -13.25
C GLY A 332 -13.86 -9.85 -13.71
N VAL A 333 -13.68 -9.26 -14.90
CA VAL A 333 -14.59 -8.24 -15.44
C VAL A 333 -15.86 -8.90 -16.01
N ILE A 334 -15.71 -10.12 -16.54
CA ILE A 334 -16.77 -10.89 -17.19
C ILE A 334 -16.77 -12.32 -16.63
N GLU A 335 -17.95 -12.89 -16.42
CA GLU A 335 -18.15 -14.31 -16.13
C GLU A 335 -19.04 -14.93 -17.21
N GLY A 336 -18.62 -16.05 -17.76
CA GLY A 336 -19.37 -16.72 -18.81
C GLY A 336 -18.76 -18.05 -19.24
N LYS A 337 -19.44 -18.71 -20.18
CA LYS A 337 -19.01 -19.98 -20.77
C LYS A 337 -18.81 -19.82 -22.27
N LEU A 338 -17.69 -20.32 -22.77
CA LEU A 338 -17.36 -20.33 -24.18
C LEU A 338 -17.78 -21.67 -24.80
N ASN A 339 -18.47 -21.62 -25.94
CA ASN A 339 -18.67 -22.77 -26.82
C ASN A 339 -17.92 -22.52 -28.13
N GLN A 340 -16.72 -23.11 -28.22
CA GLN A 340 -15.83 -22.94 -29.36
C GLN A 340 -16.37 -23.59 -30.64
N VAL A 341 -17.14 -24.69 -30.54
CA VAL A 341 -17.67 -25.40 -31.72
C VAL A 341 -18.76 -24.59 -32.41
N GLU A 342 -19.59 -23.91 -31.62
CA GLU A 342 -20.71 -23.10 -32.13
C GLU A 342 -20.34 -21.63 -32.30
N GLU A 343 -19.12 -21.23 -31.95
CA GLU A 343 -18.66 -19.83 -31.93
C GLU A 343 -19.61 -18.92 -31.14
N THR A 344 -20.05 -19.42 -29.96
CA THR A 344 -20.95 -18.70 -29.05
C THR A 344 -20.34 -18.49 -27.68
N PHE A 345 -20.67 -17.36 -27.07
CA PHE A 345 -20.32 -17.02 -25.69
C PHE A 345 -21.61 -16.81 -24.89
N CYS A 346 -21.78 -17.61 -23.84
CA CYS A 346 -22.88 -17.52 -22.90
C CYS A 346 -22.45 -16.66 -21.71
N LEU A 347 -22.98 -15.45 -21.63
CA LEU A 347 -22.71 -14.48 -20.58
C LEU A 347 -23.51 -14.80 -19.32
N ILE A 348 -22.83 -14.89 -18.18
CA ILE A 348 -23.45 -15.11 -16.87
C ILE A 348 -23.51 -13.78 -16.11
N ARG A 349 -22.41 -13.03 -16.07
CA ARG A 349 -22.29 -11.77 -15.34
C ARG A 349 -21.27 -10.86 -15.99
N VAL A 350 -21.52 -9.55 -15.95
CA VAL A 350 -20.54 -8.52 -16.27
C VAL A 350 -20.53 -7.50 -15.16
N ASN A 351 -19.33 -7.08 -14.75
CA ASN A 351 -19.19 -5.98 -13.80
C ASN A 351 -19.43 -4.65 -14.53
N ARG A 352 -20.39 -3.87 -14.04
CA ARG A 352 -20.67 -2.53 -14.58
C ARG A 352 -19.62 -1.54 -14.06
N LEU A 353 -19.12 -0.70 -14.95
CA LEU A 353 -18.20 0.38 -14.63
C LEU A 353 -18.99 1.52 -13.99
N ILE A 354 -18.94 1.62 -12.65
CA ILE A 354 -19.62 2.67 -11.88
C ILE A 354 -18.63 3.80 -11.64
N LEU A 355 -18.94 4.99 -12.14
CA LEU A 355 -18.11 6.18 -12.00
C LEU A 355 -18.85 7.26 -11.19
N ALA A 356 -18.19 7.87 -10.21
CA ALA A 356 -18.75 9.02 -9.52
C ALA A 356 -18.83 10.23 -10.46
N GLY A 357 -19.94 10.96 -10.44
CA GLY A 357 -20.13 12.20 -11.21
C GLY A 357 -20.67 12.02 -12.64
N ASP A 358 -21.04 10.80 -13.03
CA ASP A 358 -21.87 10.47 -14.20
C ASP A 358 -23.30 10.08 -13.74
N ASP A 359 -24.01 11.07 -13.20
CA ASP A 359 -25.32 10.87 -12.57
C ASP A 359 -26.37 10.34 -13.55
N GLN A 360 -26.20 10.61 -14.85
CA GLN A 360 -27.11 10.14 -15.90
C GLN A 360 -26.98 8.64 -16.12
N LYS A 361 -25.74 8.13 -16.29
CA LYS A 361 -25.49 6.70 -16.46
C LYS A 361 -25.85 5.93 -15.19
N LEU A 362 -25.53 6.49 -14.02
CA LEU A 362 -25.91 5.91 -12.73
C LEU A 362 -27.44 5.79 -12.59
N ALA A 363 -28.19 6.83 -12.98
CA ALA A 363 -29.64 6.80 -12.95
C ALA A 363 -30.24 5.75 -13.91
N GLN A 364 -29.69 5.61 -15.11
CA GLN A 364 -30.09 4.57 -16.06
C GLN A 364 -29.84 3.17 -15.49
N ASP A 365 -28.66 2.94 -14.91
CA ASP A 365 -28.33 1.67 -14.27
C ASP A 365 -29.30 1.33 -13.13
N TRP A 366 -29.64 2.32 -12.29
CA TRP A 366 -30.59 2.15 -11.19
C TRP A 366 -32.01 1.84 -11.65
N GLU A 367 -32.48 2.43 -12.76
CA GLU A 367 -33.80 2.10 -13.30
C GLU A 367 -33.86 0.67 -13.86
N VAL A 368 -32.75 0.17 -14.43
CA VAL A 368 -32.65 -1.25 -14.83
C VAL A 368 -32.71 -2.18 -13.61
N VAL A 369 -32.00 -1.84 -12.54
CA VAL A 369 -32.05 -2.61 -11.28
C VAL A 369 -33.46 -2.60 -10.69
N LYS A 370 -34.09 -1.42 -10.62
CA LYS A 370 -35.44 -1.25 -10.07
C LYS A 370 -36.49 -2.00 -10.88
N SER A 371 -36.46 -1.91 -12.20
CA SER A 371 -37.39 -2.67 -13.06
C SER A 371 -37.22 -4.17 -12.91
N THR A 372 -35.98 -4.66 -12.80
CA THR A 372 -35.70 -6.09 -12.55
C THR A 372 -36.24 -6.55 -11.20
N LEU A 373 -36.02 -5.77 -10.14
CA LEU A 373 -36.53 -6.07 -8.79
C LEU A 373 -38.06 -6.05 -8.74
N LEU A 374 -38.71 -5.14 -9.46
CA LEU A 374 -40.16 -5.10 -9.59
C LEU A 374 -40.70 -6.35 -10.31
N ASN A 375 -40.04 -6.77 -11.39
CA ASN A 375 -40.40 -8.00 -12.10
C ASN A 375 -40.26 -9.24 -11.20
N TRP A 376 -39.21 -9.31 -10.38
CA TRP A 376 -39.01 -10.38 -9.41
C TRP A 376 -40.07 -10.37 -8.32
N LYS A 377 -40.40 -9.19 -7.78
CA LYS A 377 -41.48 -9.02 -6.81
C LYS A 377 -42.80 -9.53 -7.37
N GLN A 378 -43.17 -9.09 -8.58
CA GLN A 378 -44.40 -9.53 -9.24
C GLN A 378 -44.42 -11.03 -9.51
N SER A 379 -43.28 -11.62 -9.89
CA SER A 379 -43.16 -13.06 -10.10
C SER A 379 -43.38 -13.86 -8.80
N LEU A 380 -42.84 -13.36 -7.68
CA LEU A 380 -43.03 -13.97 -6.36
C LEU A 380 -44.48 -13.82 -5.86
N GLU A 381 -45.10 -12.66 -6.09
CA GLU A 381 -46.51 -12.43 -5.78
C GLU A 381 -47.41 -13.39 -6.58
N ASN A 382 -47.17 -13.54 -7.88
CA ASN A 382 -47.91 -14.49 -8.72
C ASN A 382 -47.75 -15.94 -8.23
N ILE A 383 -46.53 -16.36 -7.85
CA ILE A 383 -46.31 -17.71 -7.29
C ILE A 383 -47.07 -17.88 -5.97
N ASN A 384 -47.04 -16.88 -5.10
CA ASN A 384 -47.76 -16.91 -3.83
C ASN A 384 -49.28 -17.01 -4.05
N GLU A 385 -49.85 -16.24 -4.98
CA GLU A 385 -51.26 -16.33 -5.36
C GLU A 385 -51.64 -17.70 -5.90
N ILE A 386 -50.80 -18.31 -6.75
CA ILE A 386 -51.00 -19.67 -7.25
C ILE A 386 -50.98 -20.69 -6.11
N VAL A 387 -50.06 -20.57 -5.16
CA VAL A 387 -49.94 -21.49 -4.02
C VAL A 387 -51.13 -21.35 -3.07
N VAL A 388 -51.57 -20.13 -2.76
CA VAL A 388 -52.76 -19.87 -1.94
C VAL A 388 -54.01 -20.41 -2.62
N SER A 389 -54.19 -20.12 -3.91
CA SER A 389 -55.33 -20.63 -4.68
C SER A 389 -55.34 -22.16 -4.76
N ALA A 390 -54.18 -22.79 -4.93
CA ALA A 390 -54.05 -24.25 -4.91
C ALA A 390 -54.40 -24.83 -3.53
N LYS A 391 -53.95 -24.20 -2.44
CA LYS A 391 -54.29 -24.59 -1.07
C LYS A 391 -55.80 -24.48 -0.82
N ASP A 392 -56.41 -23.36 -1.20
CA ASP A 392 -57.83 -23.12 -1.00
C ASP A 392 -58.68 -24.10 -1.82
N ASN A 393 -58.25 -24.43 -3.05
CA ASN A 393 -58.88 -25.46 -3.88
C ASN A 393 -58.78 -26.87 -3.24
N ILE A 394 -57.65 -27.21 -2.61
CA ILE A 394 -57.51 -28.50 -1.89
C ILE A 394 -58.42 -28.54 -0.65
N VAL A 395 -58.46 -27.45 0.13
CA VAL A 395 -59.33 -27.36 1.32
C VAL A 395 -60.81 -27.43 0.93
N ASN A 396 -61.20 -26.74 -0.13
CA ASN A 396 -62.59 -26.72 -0.60
C ASN A 396 -63.00 -28.07 -1.23
N ASN A 397 -62.10 -28.77 -1.94
CA ASN A 397 -62.39 -30.13 -2.43
C ASN A 397 -62.48 -31.17 -1.32
N ASN A 398 -61.70 -31.03 -0.23
CA ASN A 398 -61.77 -31.94 0.91
C ASN A 398 -63.04 -31.76 1.76
N ASN A 399 -63.70 -30.60 1.67
CA ASN A 399 -64.97 -30.33 2.35
C ASN A 399 -66.20 -30.67 1.49
N ALA A 400 -66.00 -31.04 0.22
CA ALA A 400 -67.06 -31.39 -0.74
C ALA A 400 -67.22 -32.91 -0.96
N ASN A 401 -66.34 -33.72 -0.34
CA ASN A 401 -66.55 -35.15 -0.08
C ASN A 401 -66.93 -35.34 1.39
#